data_AF-A0A437Q843-F1
#
_entry.id   AF-A0A437Q843-F1
#
_cell.length_a   1.000
_cell.length_b   1.000
_cell.length_c   1.000
_cell.angle_alpha   90.00
_cell.angle_beta   90.00
_cell.angle_gamma   90.00
#
_symmetry.space_group_name_H-M   'P 1'
#
loop_
_entity.id
_entity.type
_entity.pdbx_description
1 polymer ?
#
loop_
_entity_poly.entity_id
_entity_poly.type
_entity_poly.pdbx_seq_one_letter_code
_entity_poly.pdbx_strand_id
1 'polypeptide(L)'
;MMSWDLILLPLAAGVLVLLSHIPLGVQVLGRGVVFLDLAMAQLAALGGQITSLYFPDKLWIAAGGVSLALCGAAWVALISRHYAHHREAMIGCLYVACVCIGLILDSQSHGAFAHKSSHGDILWVNPEQLIPLFAVALLVIATRWSHTQLASGLLFYPLFALSVTLSVDLLGVYLVFASLIVPALLIRVCSCPLWVGYFAGIGGYAAGCLLALWQDWPAGASIVVMLMLTAIVAALSFSGVRRLALFS
;
A
#
# COMPACT_ATOMS: atom_id res chain seq x y z
N MET A 1 0.58 -30.80 35.22
CA MET A 1 -0.49 -31.36 34.36
C MET A 1 -0.68 -30.37 33.22
N MET A 2 -0.40 -30.77 31.98
CA MET A 2 -0.57 -29.91 30.81
C MET A 2 -2.07 -29.74 30.59
N SER A 3 -2.59 -28.52 30.71
CA SER A 3 -4.03 -28.26 30.55
C SER A 3 -4.39 -28.46 29.08
N TRP A 4 -5.03 -29.58 28.75
CA TRP A 4 -5.54 -29.89 27.41
C TRP A 4 -6.36 -28.74 26.80
N ASP A 5 -6.95 -27.89 27.64
CA ASP A 5 -7.65 -26.66 27.27
C ASP A 5 -6.78 -25.67 26.47
N LEU A 6 -5.46 -25.63 26.71
CA LEU A 6 -4.51 -24.82 25.94
C LEU A 6 -4.41 -25.25 24.47
N ILE A 7 -4.80 -26.48 24.14
CA ILE A 7 -4.73 -27.03 22.78
C ILE A 7 -6.13 -27.15 22.18
N LEU A 8 -7.10 -27.65 22.95
CA LEU A 8 -8.45 -27.92 22.46
C LEU A 8 -9.18 -26.65 22.02
N LEU A 9 -9.07 -25.56 22.79
CA LEU A 9 -9.80 -24.33 22.49
C LEU A 9 -9.23 -23.58 21.26
N PRO A 10 -7.90 -23.41 21.10
CA PRO A 10 -7.34 -22.88 19.85
C PRO A 10 -7.61 -23.78 18.65
N LEU A 11 -7.61 -25.10 18.82
CA LEU A 11 -7.92 -26.03 17.73
C LEU A 11 -9.39 -25.90 17.29
N ALA A 12 -10.32 -25.82 18.23
CA ALA A 12 -11.72 -25.56 17.92
C ALA A 12 -11.91 -24.22 17.20
N ALA A 13 -11.24 -23.16 17.65
CA ALA A 13 -11.25 -21.86 16.98
C ALA A 13 -10.68 -21.96 15.55
N GLY A 14 -9.55 -22.66 15.37
CA GLY A 14 -8.95 -22.89 14.06
C GLY A 14 -9.89 -23.64 13.12
N VAL A 15 -10.57 -24.69 13.58
CA VAL A 15 -11.57 -25.41 12.78
C VAL A 15 -12.71 -24.48 12.36
N LEU A 16 -13.27 -23.68 13.27
CA LEU A 16 -14.33 -22.72 12.95
C LEU A 16 -13.89 -21.68 11.90
N VAL A 17 -12.66 -21.18 12.01
CA VAL A 17 -12.07 -20.28 11.01
C VAL A 17 -11.92 -21.00 9.66
N LEU A 18 -11.36 -22.21 9.64
CA LEU A 18 -11.16 -22.98 8.40
C LEU A 18 -12.48 -23.29 7.67
N LEU A 19 -13.56 -23.59 8.41
CA LEU A 19 -14.89 -23.86 7.83
C LEU A 19 -15.42 -22.68 7.00
N SER A 20 -15.11 -21.45 7.39
CA SER A 20 -15.50 -20.25 6.65
C SER A 20 -14.45 -19.82 5.62
N HIS A 21 -13.17 -19.86 5.99
CA HIS A 21 -12.09 -19.27 5.19
C HIS A 21 -11.67 -20.14 4.01
N ILE A 22 -11.78 -21.48 4.09
CA ILE A 22 -11.44 -22.34 2.94
C ILE A 22 -12.40 -22.09 1.76
N PRO A 23 -13.74 -22.14 1.91
CA PRO A 23 -14.66 -21.85 0.79
C PRO A 23 -14.48 -20.43 0.23
N LEU A 24 -14.27 -19.44 1.11
CA LEU A 24 -14.00 -18.06 0.70
C LEU A 24 -12.65 -17.92 -0.02
N GLY A 25 -11.62 -18.64 0.43
CA GLY A 25 -10.30 -18.66 -0.19
C GLY A 25 -10.32 -19.23 -1.60
N VAL A 26 -11.05 -20.32 -1.83
CA VAL A 26 -11.28 -20.86 -3.19
C VAL A 26 -11.93 -19.80 -4.10
N GLN A 27 -12.89 -19.07 -3.57
CA GLN A 27 -13.57 -17.98 -4.26
C GLN A 27 -12.67 -16.76 -4.55
N VAL A 28 -11.71 -16.46 -3.67
CA VAL A 28 -10.70 -15.41 -3.83
C VAL A 28 -9.72 -15.78 -4.95
N LEU A 29 -9.21 -17.01 -4.94
CA LEU A 29 -8.32 -17.53 -5.98
C LEU A 29 -9.01 -17.56 -7.34
N GLY A 30 -10.25 -18.07 -7.40
CA GLY A 30 -11.03 -18.12 -8.63
C GLY A 30 -11.36 -16.74 -9.23
N ARG A 31 -11.32 -15.68 -8.40
CA ARG A 31 -11.53 -14.30 -8.85
C ARG A 31 -10.22 -13.55 -9.12
N GLY A 32 -9.05 -14.05 -8.73
CA GLY A 32 -7.78 -13.33 -8.84
C GLY A 32 -7.76 -12.05 -7.99
N VAL A 33 -8.14 -12.17 -6.71
CA VAL A 33 -8.17 -11.06 -5.73
C VAL A 33 -7.38 -11.43 -4.48
N VAL A 34 -6.15 -11.91 -4.65
CA VAL A 34 -5.39 -12.54 -3.54
C VAL A 34 -5.16 -11.56 -2.38
N PHE A 35 -4.95 -10.27 -2.68
CA PHE A 35 -4.77 -9.22 -1.68
C PHE A 35 -6.03 -8.80 -0.93
N LEU A 36 -7.21 -9.32 -1.29
CA LEU A 36 -8.48 -8.91 -0.68
C LEU A 36 -8.49 -9.15 0.83
N ASP A 37 -7.96 -10.28 1.29
CA ASP A 37 -7.95 -10.65 2.70
C ASP A 37 -7.17 -9.61 3.53
N LEU A 38 -5.90 -9.40 3.18
CA LEU A 38 -5.04 -8.40 3.84
C LEU A 38 -5.68 -7.00 3.82
N ALA A 39 -6.26 -6.58 2.70
CA ALA A 39 -6.89 -5.26 2.60
C ALA A 39 -8.13 -5.13 3.49
N MET A 40 -9.01 -6.14 3.53
CA MET A 40 -10.21 -6.11 4.36
C MET A 40 -9.87 -6.15 5.85
N ALA A 41 -8.86 -6.94 6.24
CA ALA A 41 -8.37 -6.97 7.61
C ALA A 41 -7.82 -5.60 8.06
N GLN A 42 -7.08 -4.90 7.20
CA GLN A 42 -6.55 -3.57 7.52
C GLN A 42 -7.62 -2.48 7.57
N LEU A 43 -8.65 -2.56 6.74
CA LEU A 43 -9.81 -1.68 6.86
C LEU A 43 -10.56 -1.93 8.17
N ALA A 44 -10.75 -3.19 8.56
CA ALA A 44 -11.38 -3.51 9.84
C ALA A 44 -10.56 -2.97 11.02
N ALA A 45 -9.23 -3.15 10.98
CA ALA A 45 -8.32 -2.63 11.99
C ALA A 45 -8.37 -1.10 12.07
N LEU A 46 -8.25 -0.41 10.94
CA LEU A 46 -8.30 1.05 10.88
C LEU A 46 -9.64 1.60 11.37
N GLY A 47 -10.76 0.97 10.98
CA GLY A 47 -12.09 1.38 11.41
C GLY A 47 -12.26 1.26 12.92
N GLY A 48 -11.82 0.14 13.50
CA GLY A 48 -11.80 -0.05 14.94
C GLY A 48 -10.89 0.97 15.65
N GLN A 49 -9.69 1.22 15.11
CA GLN A 49 -8.76 2.20 15.66
C GLN A 49 -9.37 3.61 15.68
N ILE A 50 -9.95 4.05 14.55
CA ILE A 50 -10.63 5.36 14.47
C ILE A 50 -11.78 5.43 15.47
N THR A 51 -12.61 4.40 15.56
CA THR A 51 -13.74 4.40 16.50
C THR A 51 -13.28 4.40 17.96
N SER A 52 -12.16 3.73 18.27
CA SER A 52 -11.59 3.71 19.63
C SER A 52 -11.14 5.09 20.13
N LEU A 53 -10.89 6.05 19.23
CA LEU A 53 -10.57 7.43 19.59
C LEU A 53 -11.75 8.17 20.23
N TYR A 54 -12.99 7.76 19.92
CA TYR A 54 -14.21 8.44 20.35
C TYR A 54 -15.05 7.59 21.31
N PHE A 55 -14.98 6.26 21.19
CA PHE A 55 -15.79 5.32 21.97
C PHE A 55 -14.90 4.23 22.59
N PRO A 56 -14.84 4.12 23.94
CA PRO A 56 -14.03 3.10 24.62
C PRO A 56 -14.67 1.71 24.61
N ASP A 57 -15.97 1.59 24.31
CA ASP A 57 -16.68 0.32 24.36
C ASP A 57 -16.28 -0.61 23.20
N LYS A 58 -15.95 -1.86 23.55
CA LYS A 58 -15.53 -2.90 22.59
C LYS A 58 -16.56 -3.16 21.48
N LEU A 59 -17.85 -3.04 21.79
CA LEU A 59 -18.92 -3.23 20.80
C LEU A 59 -18.87 -2.16 19.72
N TRP A 60 -18.70 -0.89 20.10
CA TRP A 60 -18.60 0.22 19.15
C TRP A 60 -17.33 0.12 18.31
N ILE A 61 -16.19 -0.22 18.92
CA ILE A 61 -14.93 -0.46 18.20
C ILE A 61 -15.09 -1.56 17.15
N ALA A 62 -15.71 -2.69 17.54
CA ALA A 62 -15.97 -3.78 16.60
C ALA A 62 -16.93 -3.36 15.47
N ALA A 63 -17.99 -2.61 15.80
CA ALA A 63 -18.93 -2.09 14.81
C ALA A 63 -18.23 -1.15 13.82
N GLY A 64 -17.38 -0.24 14.29
CA GLY A 64 -16.59 0.66 13.44
C GLY A 64 -15.67 -0.09 12.47
N GLY A 65 -14.99 -1.13 12.95
CA GLY A 65 -14.18 -2.01 12.09
C GLY A 65 -15.00 -2.72 11.02
N VAL A 66 -16.12 -3.34 11.42
CA VAL A 66 -17.02 -4.02 10.47
C VAL A 66 -17.59 -3.03 9.44
N SER A 67 -18.02 -1.85 9.87
CA SER A 67 -18.54 -0.81 8.98
C SER A 67 -17.50 -0.38 7.94
N LEU A 68 -16.27 -0.09 8.35
CA LEU A 68 -15.23 0.33 7.40
C LEU A 68 -14.83 -0.81 6.45
N ALA A 69 -14.76 -2.05 6.93
CA ALA A 69 -14.51 -3.23 6.10
C ALA A 69 -15.62 -3.44 5.06
N LEU A 70 -16.90 -3.26 5.43
CA LEU A 70 -18.03 -3.37 4.49
C LEU A 70 -18.01 -2.25 3.44
N CYS A 71 -17.69 -1.01 3.83
CA CYS A 71 -17.49 0.08 2.89
C CYS A 71 -16.35 -0.22 1.90
N GLY A 72 -15.24 -0.76 2.41
CA GLY A 72 -14.12 -1.19 1.58
C GLY A 72 -14.50 -2.36 0.64
N ALA A 73 -15.26 -3.34 1.12
CA ALA A 73 -15.76 -4.44 0.30
C ALA A 73 -16.65 -3.93 -0.84
N ALA A 74 -17.53 -2.97 -0.58
CA ALA A 74 -18.34 -2.32 -1.60
C ALA A 74 -17.47 -1.59 -2.63
N TRP A 75 -16.43 -0.86 -2.19
CA TRP A 75 -15.48 -0.19 -3.07
C TRP A 75 -14.68 -1.18 -3.94
N VAL A 76 -14.20 -2.28 -3.36
CA VAL A 76 -13.51 -3.33 -4.11
C VAL A 76 -14.45 -4.02 -5.10
N ALA A 77 -15.72 -4.22 -4.75
CA ALA A 77 -16.72 -4.74 -5.69
C ALA A 77 -16.90 -3.81 -6.90
N LEU A 78 -16.92 -2.49 -6.70
CA LEU A 78 -17.00 -1.50 -7.78
C LEU A 78 -15.76 -1.52 -8.68
N ILE A 79 -14.56 -1.57 -8.09
CA ILE A 79 -13.29 -1.70 -8.83
C ILE A 79 -13.23 -3.01 -9.60
N SER A 80 -13.72 -4.09 -9.01
CA SER A 80 -13.76 -5.40 -9.67
C SER A 80 -14.63 -5.40 -10.92
N ARG A 81 -15.65 -4.53 -10.96
CA ARG A 81 -16.52 -4.37 -12.13
C ARG A 81 -15.92 -3.44 -13.19
N HIS A 82 -15.35 -2.30 -12.79
CA HIS A 82 -14.95 -1.23 -13.74
C HIS A 82 -13.46 -1.23 -14.11
N TYR A 83 -12.60 -1.77 -13.24
CA TYR A 83 -11.14 -1.73 -13.37
C TYR A 83 -10.53 -3.13 -13.15
N ALA A 84 -11.17 -4.17 -13.68
CA ALA A 84 -10.78 -5.57 -13.46
C ALA A 84 -9.29 -5.85 -13.74
N HIS A 85 -8.71 -5.22 -14.77
CA HIS A 85 -7.29 -5.37 -15.15
C HIS A 85 -6.32 -4.76 -14.11
N HIS A 86 -6.75 -3.79 -13.30
CA HIS A 86 -5.90 -3.08 -12.34
C HIS A 86 -6.31 -3.32 -10.88
N ARG A 87 -7.31 -4.18 -10.66
CA ARG A 87 -7.95 -4.41 -9.37
C ARG A 87 -6.96 -4.80 -8.27
N GLU A 88 -6.06 -5.76 -8.50
CA GLU A 88 -5.12 -6.19 -7.45
C GLU A 88 -4.19 -5.06 -7.01
N ALA A 89 -3.71 -4.25 -7.95
CA ALA A 89 -2.91 -3.08 -7.63
C ALA A 89 -3.70 -2.06 -6.79
N MET A 90 -4.97 -1.80 -7.14
CA MET A 90 -5.83 -0.90 -6.37
C MET A 90 -6.16 -1.44 -4.97
N ILE A 91 -6.38 -2.75 -4.82
CA ILE A 91 -6.57 -3.40 -3.51
C ILE A 91 -5.30 -3.30 -2.67
N GLY A 92 -4.13 -3.51 -3.28
CA GLY A 92 -2.83 -3.34 -2.60
C GLY A 92 -2.59 -1.89 -2.17
N CYS A 93 -2.95 -0.91 -2.99
CA CYS A 93 -2.91 0.51 -2.63
C CYS A 93 -3.83 0.82 -1.44
N LEU A 94 -5.05 0.25 -1.40
CA LEU A 94 -5.97 0.40 -0.27
C LEU A 94 -5.39 -0.19 1.01
N TYR A 95 -4.87 -1.42 0.93
CA TYR A 95 -4.19 -2.08 2.04
C TYR A 95 -3.09 -1.18 2.62
N VAL A 96 -2.16 -0.73 1.78
CA VAL A 96 -0.99 0.03 2.24
C VAL A 96 -1.39 1.41 2.78
N ALA A 97 -2.40 2.05 2.19
CA ALA A 97 -2.96 3.29 2.69
C ALA A 97 -3.56 3.12 4.08
N CYS A 98 -4.34 2.05 4.31
CA CYS A 98 -4.94 1.79 5.62
C CYS A 98 -3.87 1.57 6.69
N VAL A 99 -2.84 0.77 6.39
CA VAL A 99 -1.71 0.55 7.30
C VAL A 99 -1.02 1.87 7.64
N CYS A 100 -0.68 2.68 6.64
CA CYS A 100 0.06 3.93 6.85
C CYS A 100 -0.76 4.97 7.62
N ILE A 101 -2.08 5.06 7.35
CA ILE A 101 -2.96 5.92 8.15
C ILE A 101 -3.02 5.43 9.60
N GLY A 102 -3.13 4.11 9.82
CA GLY A 102 -3.13 3.54 11.18
C GLY A 102 -1.83 3.82 11.94
N LEU A 103 -0.68 3.75 11.26
CA LEU A 103 0.63 4.12 11.84
C LEU A 103 0.71 5.60 12.22
N ILE A 104 0.17 6.49 11.39
CA ILE A 104 0.10 7.94 11.69
C ILE A 104 -0.85 8.22 12.86
N LEU A 105 -1.96 7.48 12.97
CA LEU A 105 -2.86 7.60 14.11
C LEU A 105 -2.19 7.11 15.40
N ASP A 106 -1.42 6.02 15.34
CA ASP A 106 -0.73 5.45 16.50
C ASP A 106 0.46 6.32 16.98
N SER A 107 1.18 6.98 16.05
CA SER A 107 2.27 7.87 16.44
C SER A 107 1.81 9.08 17.26
N GLN A 108 0.55 9.50 17.09
CA GLN A 108 -0.04 10.61 17.84
C GLN A 108 -0.41 10.24 19.28
N SER A 109 -0.67 8.96 19.57
CA SER A 109 -1.07 8.51 20.91
C SER A 109 0.12 8.15 21.83
N HIS A 110 1.23 7.67 21.27
CA HIS A 110 2.40 7.20 22.04
C HIS A 110 3.58 8.19 22.07
N GLY A 111 3.44 9.38 21.48
CA GLY A 111 4.47 10.42 21.44
C GLY A 111 5.47 10.26 20.29
N ALA A 112 5.85 11.38 19.68
CA ALA A 112 6.62 11.52 18.44
C ALA A 112 7.95 10.74 18.35
N PHE A 113 8.56 10.37 19.48
CA PHE A 113 9.89 9.75 19.53
C PHE A 113 9.88 8.23 19.77
N ALA A 114 8.71 7.59 19.94
CA ALA A 114 8.62 6.17 20.28
C ALA A 114 8.82 5.22 19.08
N HIS A 115 8.69 5.71 17.84
CA HIS A 115 8.75 4.88 16.64
C HIS A 115 9.98 5.21 15.79
N LYS A 116 11.17 4.90 16.32
CA LYS A 116 12.27 4.52 15.43
C LYS A 116 11.82 3.25 14.71
N SER A 117 11.35 3.39 13.47
CA SER A 117 10.94 2.26 12.64
C SER A 117 12.09 1.27 12.55
N SER A 118 11.95 0.10 13.17
CA SER A 118 12.98 -0.95 13.16
C SER A 118 13.24 -1.55 11.76
N HIS A 119 12.63 -1.01 10.69
CA HIS A 119 12.67 -1.52 9.31
C HIS A 119 12.58 -0.38 8.27
N GLY A 120 13.62 0.46 8.21
CA GLY A 120 13.79 1.52 7.22
C GLY A 120 13.33 2.89 7.73
N ASP A 121 14.23 3.87 7.66
CA ASP A 121 13.95 5.26 8.02
C ASP A 121 14.52 6.19 6.95
N ILE A 122 13.64 6.59 6.02
CA ILE A 122 14.00 7.42 4.87
C ILE A 122 14.64 8.76 5.27
N LEU A 123 14.32 9.30 6.44
CA LEU A 123 14.90 10.57 6.88
C LEU A 123 16.37 10.43 7.28
N TRP A 124 16.85 9.22 7.57
CA TRP A 124 18.19 8.94 8.08
C TRP A 124 19.02 8.05 7.14
N VAL A 125 18.81 8.20 5.83
CA VAL A 125 19.58 7.49 4.81
C VAL A 125 21.01 8.05 4.74
N ASN A 126 21.99 7.15 4.82
CA ASN A 126 23.40 7.51 4.68
C ASN A 126 23.80 7.61 3.19
N PRO A 127 24.72 8.52 2.81
CA PRO A 127 25.17 8.65 1.43
C PRO A 127 25.72 7.35 0.82
N GLU A 128 26.39 6.53 1.63
CA GLU A 128 26.96 5.24 1.19
C GLU A 128 25.88 4.24 0.78
N GLN A 129 24.71 4.29 1.42
CA GLN A 129 23.57 3.43 1.09
C GLN A 129 22.95 3.79 -0.26
N LEU A 130 23.19 5.00 -0.79
CA LEU A 130 22.67 5.43 -2.09
C LEU A 130 23.45 4.83 -3.26
N ILE A 131 24.72 4.46 -3.07
CA ILE A 131 25.58 3.91 -4.12
C ILE A 131 24.97 2.66 -4.77
N PRO A 132 24.56 1.61 -4.02
CA PRO A 132 23.95 0.43 -4.63
C PRO A 132 22.60 0.73 -5.30
N LEU A 133 21.77 1.62 -4.73
CA LEU A 133 20.51 2.02 -5.36
C LEU A 133 20.74 2.77 -6.67
N PHE A 134 21.73 3.66 -6.71
CA PHE A 134 22.08 4.41 -7.91
C PHE A 134 22.57 3.47 -9.01
N ALA A 135 23.43 2.50 -8.69
CA ALA A 135 23.90 1.49 -9.63
C ALA A 135 22.75 0.67 -10.22
N VAL A 136 21.81 0.21 -9.38
CA VAL A 136 20.64 -0.55 -9.83
C VAL A 136 19.69 0.32 -10.66
N ALA A 137 19.45 1.56 -10.26
CA ALA A 137 18.60 2.50 -11.01
C ALA A 137 19.17 2.77 -12.41
N LEU A 138 20.49 2.99 -12.53
CA LEU A 138 21.16 3.12 -13.83
C LEU A 138 21.01 1.87 -14.68
N LEU A 139 21.16 0.68 -14.08
CA LEU A 139 21.02 -0.58 -14.79
C LEU A 139 19.59 -0.76 -15.33
N VAL A 140 18.57 -0.43 -14.53
CA VAL A 140 17.15 -0.43 -14.94
C VAL A 140 16.90 0.58 -16.08
N ILE A 141 17.48 1.78 -16.02
CA ILE A 141 17.33 2.78 -17.08
C ILE A 141 18.06 2.34 -18.37
N ALA A 142 19.27 1.81 -18.25
CA ALA A 142 20.07 1.35 -19.38
C ALA A 142 19.39 0.21 -20.14
N THR A 143 18.86 -0.78 -19.41
CA THR A 143 18.11 -1.91 -19.99
C THR A 143 16.79 -1.48 -20.63
N ARG A 144 16.22 -0.35 -20.22
CA ARG A 144 15.04 0.23 -20.89
C ARG A 144 15.42 0.86 -22.23
N TRP A 145 16.57 1.53 -22.31
CA TRP A 145 16.99 2.25 -23.51
C TRP A 145 17.48 1.32 -24.62
N SER A 146 18.01 0.14 -24.28
CA SER A 146 18.53 -0.82 -25.27
C SER A 146 17.45 -1.53 -26.11
N HIS A 147 16.17 -1.17 -25.99
CA HIS A 147 15.02 -1.81 -26.67
C HIS A 147 14.95 -3.34 -26.47
N THR A 148 15.76 -3.91 -25.58
CA THR A 148 15.99 -5.35 -25.43
C THR A 148 15.66 -5.79 -24.01
N GLN A 149 14.69 -6.70 -23.93
CA GLN A 149 14.53 -7.73 -22.89
C GLN A 149 14.08 -7.39 -21.47
N LEU A 150 13.98 -6.13 -21.01
CA LEU A 150 13.21 -5.85 -19.79
C LEU A 150 11.74 -6.27 -19.95
N ALA A 151 11.21 -6.15 -21.17
CA ALA A 151 9.88 -6.60 -21.54
C ALA A 151 9.79 -8.12 -21.86
N SER A 152 10.91 -8.84 -22.03
CA SER A 152 10.92 -10.25 -22.50
C SER A 152 11.36 -11.29 -21.44
N GLY A 153 11.31 -10.92 -20.16
CA GLY A 153 10.90 -11.86 -19.12
C GLY A 153 11.97 -12.28 -18.11
N LEU A 154 13.21 -12.60 -18.50
CA LEU A 154 14.12 -13.28 -17.55
C LEU A 154 14.98 -12.33 -16.69
N LEU A 155 15.48 -11.24 -17.27
CA LEU A 155 16.27 -10.22 -16.56
C LEU A 155 15.42 -9.33 -15.64
N PHE A 156 14.11 -9.27 -15.87
CA PHE A 156 13.19 -8.51 -15.03
C PHE A 156 13.19 -9.01 -13.58
N TYR A 157 13.04 -10.32 -13.35
CA TYR A 157 12.94 -10.89 -12.00
C TYR A 157 14.16 -10.63 -11.11
N PRO A 158 15.43 -10.87 -11.54
CA PRO A 158 16.58 -10.58 -10.71
C PRO A 158 16.77 -9.08 -10.48
N LEU A 159 16.51 -8.22 -11.47
CA LEU A 159 16.61 -6.77 -11.30
C LEU A 159 15.53 -6.22 -10.38
N PHE A 160 14.31 -6.75 -10.50
CA PHE A 160 13.20 -6.43 -9.63
C PHE A 160 13.50 -6.86 -8.19
N ALA A 161 13.95 -8.11 -8.00
CA ALA A 161 14.34 -8.62 -6.68
C ALA A 161 15.46 -7.78 -6.06
N LEU A 162 16.53 -7.50 -6.80
CA LEU A 162 17.64 -6.68 -6.33
C LEU A 162 17.20 -5.26 -5.97
N SER A 163 16.41 -4.61 -6.84
CA SER A 163 15.90 -3.26 -6.60
C SER A 163 15.00 -3.19 -5.38
N VAL A 164 14.09 -4.15 -5.20
CA VAL A 164 13.19 -4.19 -4.05
C VAL A 164 13.97 -4.48 -2.78
N THR A 165 14.83 -5.49 -2.76
CA THR A 165 15.61 -5.86 -1.56
C THR A 165 16.46 -4.71 -1.05
N LEU A 166 17.19 -4.02 -1.94
CA LEU A 166 18.02 -2.87 -1.53
C LEU A 166 17.17 -1.67 -1.08
N SER A 167 15.98 -1.49 -1.66
CA SER A 167 15.11 -0.37 -1.28
C SER A 167 14.37 -0.62 0.02
N VAL A 168 13.98 -1.87 0.33
CA VAL A 168 13.19 -2.21 1.52
C VAL A 168 13.98 -1.97 2.80
N ASP A 169 15.30 -2.22 2.78
CA ASP A 169 16.18 -1.95 3.92
C ASP A 169 16.18 -0.46 4.31
N LEU A 170 16.06 0.43 3.32
CA LEU A 170 16.07 1.88 3.53
C LEU A 170 14.68 2.47 3.79
N LEU A 171 13.70 2.05 3.00
CA LEU A 171 12.40 2.72 2.91
C LEU A 171 11.30 1.97 3.67
N GLY A 172 11.53 0.70 4.00
CA GLY A 172 10.51 -0.20 4.53
C GLY A 172 9.57 -0.74 3.45
N VAL A 173 8.91 -1.85 3.76
CA VAL A 173 8.11 -2.63 2.80
C VAL A 173 6.96 -1.81 2.20
N TYR A 174 6.29 -0.99 3.00
CA TYR A 174 5.12 -0.22 2.59
C TYR A 174 5.46 0.89 1.60
N LEU A 175 6.51 1.66 1.88
CA LEU A 175 6.92 2.76 1.02
C LEU A 175 7.50 2.25 -0.31
N VAL A 176 8.27 1.15 -0.29
CA VAL A 176 8.74 0.51 -1.53
C VAL A 176 7.57 0.07 -2.40
N PHE A 177 6.58 -0.63 -1.82
CA PHE A 177 5.39 -1.04 -2.54
C PHE A 177 4.64 0.17 -3.13
N ALA A 178 4.38 1.21 -2.34
CA ALA A 178 3.67 2.40 -2.80
C ALA A 178 4.42 3.13 -3.92
N SER A 179 5.74 3.25 -3.81
CA SER A 179 6.59 3.93 -4.81
C SER A 179 6.64 3.20 -6.14
N LEU A 180 6.57 1.86 -6.09
CA LEU A 180 6.51 1.03 -7.28
C LEU A 180 5.13 1.10 -7.96
N ILE A 181 4.06 0.95 -7.17
CA ILE A 181 2.72 0.71 -7.70
C ILE A 181 1.95 1.99 -7.95
N VAL A 182 1.97 2.98 -7.05
CA VAL A 182 1.06 4.14 -7.11
C VAL A 182 1.30 5.01 -8.36
N PRO A 183 2.55 5.45 -8.66
CA PRO A 183 2.79 6.23 -9.87
C PRO A 183 2.58 5.43 -11.16
N ALA A 184 2.91 4.14 -11.13
CA ALA A 184 2.70 3.25 -12.27
C ALA A 184 1.20 3.01 -12.54
N LEU A 185 0.40 2.88 -11.49
CA LEU A 185 -1.05 2.72 -11.56
C LEU A 185 -1.70 3.97 -12.15
N LEU A 186 -1.27 5.17 -11.73
CA LEU A 186 -1.68 6.44 -12.34
C LEU A 186 -1.43 6.45 -13.85
N ILE A 187 -0.19 6.13 -14.26
CA ILE A 187 0.21 6.07 -15.68
C ILE A 187 -0.71 5.13 -16.47
N ARG A 188 -0.96 3.93 -15.93
CA ARG A 188 -1.73 2.89 -16.63
C ARG A 188 -3.23 3.21 -16.68
N VAL A 189 -3.83 3.62 -15.57
CA VAL A 189 -5.27 3.91 -15.48
C VAL A 189 -5.63 5.15 -16.29
N CYS A 190 -4.83 6.21 -16.20
CA CYS A 190 -5.10 7.47 -16.91
C CYS A 190 -4.53 7.52 -18.32
N SER A 191 -3.74 6.51 -18.73
CA SER A 191 -3.02 6.49 -20.02
C SER A 191 -2.15 7.74 -20.23
N CYS A 192 -1.55 8.26 -19.16
CA CYS A 192 -0.74 9.47 -19.19
C CYS A 192 0.76 9.13 -19.39
N PRO A 193 1.58 10.08 -19.87
CA PRO A 193 3.00 9.82 -20.12
C PRO A 193 3.78 9.61 -18.82
N LEU A 194 4.89 8.87 -18.93
CA LEU A 194 5.73 8.47 -17.80
C LEU A 194 6.19 9.64 -16.91
N TRP A 195 6.44 10.82 -17.49
CA TRP A 195 6.85 11.99 -16.73
C TRP A 195 5.80 12.38 -15.67
N VAL A 196 4.50 12.22 -15.95
CA VAL A 196 3.43 12.50 -14.98
C VAL A 196 3.58 11.64 -13.73
N GLY A 197 3.89 10.35 -13.91
CA GLY A 197 4.15 9.46 -12.78
C GLY A 197 5.40 9.89 -11.99
N TYR A 198 6.48 10.30 -12.65
CA TYR A 198 7.65 10.82 -11.95
C TYR A 198 7.35 12.09 -11.15
N PHE A 199 6.63 13.07 -11.72
CA PHE A 199 6.27 14.29 -10.99
C PHE A 199 5.30 14.02 -9.84
N ALA A 200 4.30 13.15 -10.04
CA ALA A 200 3.39 12.76 -8.97
C ALA A 200 4.15 12.04 -7.83
N GLY A 201 5.09 11.17 -8.20
CA GLY A 201 5.99 10.48 -7.27
C GLY A 201 6.86 11.44 -6.47
N ILE A 202 7.66 12.26 -7.16
CA ILE A 202 8.56 13.26 -6.55
C ILE A 202 7.76 14.23 -5.68
N GLY A 203 6.61 14.71 -6.16
CA GLY A 203 5.72 15.58 -5.39
C GLY A 203 5.20 14.92 -4.12
N GLY A 204 4.83 13.64 -4.18
CA GLY A 204 4.38 12.86 -3.02
C GLY A 204 5.49 12.64 -1.99
N TYR A 205 6.71 12.33 -2.44
CA TYR A 205 7.90 12.26 -1.59
C TYR A 205 8.21 13.59 -0.91
N ALA A 206 8.27 14.68 -1.67
CA ALA A 206 8.57 16.00 -1.13
C ALA A 206 7.52 16.44 -0.11
N ALA A 207 6.23 16.35 -0.45
CA ALA A 207 5.14 16.71 0.44
C ALA A 207 5.10 15.80 1.69
N GLY A 208 5.34 14.50 1.52
CA GLY A 208 5.39 13.53 2.61
C GLY A 208 6.51 13.80 3.59
N CYS A 209 7.73 14.05 3.11
CA CYS A 209 8.87 14.42 3.95
C CYS A 209 8.62 15.73 4.70
N LEU A 210 8.10 16.76 4.01
CA LEU A 210 7.80 18.04 4.64
C LEU A 210 6.75 17.91 5.74
N LEU A 211 5.68 17.14 5.50
CA LEU A 211 4.65 16.90 6.50
C LEU A 211 5.16 16.05 7.66
N ALA A 212 5.97 15.03 7.39
CA ALA A 212 6.59 14.21 8.43
C ALA A 212 7.47 15.05 9.35
N LEU A 213 8.27 15.96 8.79
CA LEU A 213 9.11 16.89 9.57
C LEU A 213 8.28 17.92 10.35
N TRP A 214 7.13 18.33 9.82
CA TRP A 214 6.32 19.37 10.44
C TRP A 214 5.40 18.84 11.55
N GLN A 215 4.95 17.60 11.44
CA GLN A 215 4.02 16.96 12.37
C GLN A 215 4.66 15.86 13.23
N ASP A 216 5.97 15.65 13.10
CA ASP A 216 6.73 14.54 13.70
C ASP A 216 6.07 13.16 13.47
N TRP A 217 5.50 12.97 12.26
CA TRP A 217 4.87 11.72 11.86
C TRP A 217 5.88 10.71 11.29
N PRO A 218 5.57 9.40 11.29
CA PRO A 218 6.42 8.40 10.66
C PRO A 218 6.59 8.69 9.17
N ALA A 219 7.81 9.06 8.76
CA ALA A 219 8.07 9.59 7.42
C ALA A 219 7.65 8.65 6.29
N GLY A 220 7.92 7.35 6.44
CA GLY A 220 7.50 6.35 5.46
C GLY A 220 5.99 6.34 5.26
N ALA A 221 5.21 6.37 6.34
CA ALA A 221 3.75 6.39 6.28
C ALA A 221 3.22 7.70 5.68
N SER A 222 3.78 8.85 6.07
CA SER A 222 3.41 10.16 5.54
C SER A 222 3.65 10.27 4.03
N ILE A 223 4.78 9.76 3.54
CA ILE A 223 5.08 9.74 2.11
C ILE A 223 4.11 8.83 1.35
N VAL A 224 3.78 7.64 1.89
CA VAL A 224 2.79 6.75 1.25
C VAL A 224 1.45 7.45 1.08
N VAL A 225 0.94 8.11 2.12
CA VAL A 225 -0.33 8.85 2.05
C VAL A 225 -0.23 9.99 1.02
N MET A 226 0.86 10.75 1.01
CA MET A 226 1.05 11.84 0.06
C MET A 226 1.21 11.35 -1.38
N LEU A 227 1.88 10.23 -1.63
CA LEU A 227 1.95 9.57 -2.93
C LEU A 227 0.57 9.21 -3.47
N MET A 228 -0.31 8.69 -2.62
CA MET A 228 -1.70 8.40 -3.01
C MET A 228 -2.45 9.68 -3.36
N LEU A 229 -2.33 10.72 -2.53
CA LEU A 229 -3.01 12.00 -2.76
C LEU A 229 -2.53 12.69 -4.05
N THR A 230 -1.22 12.79 -4.28
CA THR A 230 -0.68 13.40 -5.50
C THR A 230 -1.08 12.61 -6.75
N ALA A 231 -1.10 11.27 -6.66
CA ALA A 231 -1.57 10.44 -7.77
C ALA A 231 -3.06 10.62 -8.04
N ILE A 232 -3.91 10.71 -7.02
CA ILE A 232 -5.35 10.99 -7.18
C ILE A 232 -5.56 12.37 -7.81
N VAL A 233 -4.87 13.40 -7.33
CA VAL A 233 -4.96 14.76 -7.89
C VAL A 233 -4.56 14.76 -9.37
N ALA A 234 -3.44 14.12 -9.71
CA ALA A 234 -3.00 13.99 -11.10
C ALA A 234 -4.02 13.22 -11.96
N ALA A 235 -4.61 12.15 -11.43
CA ALA A 235 -5.63 11.37 -12.14
C ALA A 235 -6.89 12.20 -12.44
N LEU A 236 -7.32 13.05 -11.51
CA LEU A 236 -8.46 13.94 -11.69
C LEU A 236 -8.17 15.00 -12.78
N SER A 237 -6.97 15.58 -12.80
CA SER A 237 -6.56 16.53 -13.84
C SER A 237 -6.58 15.90 -15.24
N PHE A 238 -6.05 14.68 -15.40
CA PHE A 238 -5.99 14.00 -16.69
C PHE A 238 -7.32 13.40 -17.16
N SER A 239 -8.16 12.92 -16.24
CA SER A 239 -9.50 12.41 -16.58
C SER A 239 -10.45 13.52 -17.01
N GLY A 240 -10.32 14.73 -16.46
CA GLY A 240 -11.06 15.92 -16.92
C GLY A 240 -10.70 16.36 -18.34
N VAL A 241 -9.40 16.37 -18.67
CA VAL A 241 -8.91 16.72 -20.03
C VAL A 241 -9.41 15.74 -21.08
N ARG A 242 -9.47 14.44 -20.77
CA ARG A 242 -9.91 13.40 -21.72
C ARG A 242 -11.42 13.44 -21.98
N ARG A 243 -12.24 13.90 -21.02
CA ARG A 243 -13.68 14.15 -21.26
C ARG A 243 -13.88 15.35 -22.17
N LEU A 244 -13.16 16.45 -21.95
CA LEU A 244 -13.29 17.66 -22.78
C LEU A 244 -12.88 17.42 -24.24
N ALA A 245 -11.83 16.62 -24.47
CA ALA A 245 -11.39 16.25 -25.81
C ALA A 245 -12.35 15.31 -26.58
N LEU A 246 -13.34 14.73 -25.92
CA LEU A 246 -14.40 13.92 -26.57
C LEU A 246 -15.63 14.76 -26.93
N PHE A 247 -15.70 16.02 -26.48
CA PHE A 247 -16.79 16.97 -26.78
C PHE A 247 -16.35 18.15 -27.65
N SER A 248 -15.10 18.16 -28.11
CA SER A 248 -14.53 19.11 -29.08
C SER A 248 -14.26 18.41 -30.41
#